data_AF-A0A4U9UUJ9-F1
#
_entry.id   AF-A0A4U9UUJ9-F1
#
_cell.length_a   1.000
_cell.length_b   1.000
_cell.length_c   1.000
_cell.angle_alpha   90.00
_cell.angle_beta   90.00
_cell.angle_gamma   90.00
#
_symmetry.space_group_name_H-M   'P 1'
#
loop_
_entity.id
_entity.type
_entity.pdbx_description
1 polymer ?
#
loop_
_entity_poly.entity_id
_entity_poly.type
_entity_poly.pdbx_seq_one_letter_code
_entity_poly.pdbx_strand_id
1 'polypeptide(L)'
;MNGKNGLACITPVSSLRKGNNKIVIRPLPGLPVVRDLVVDMGQFYTQYEKIKPFLINDGKNPPAREHLQTPDQREKLDGLYECILCACCSTSCPSFWWNPDKFVGPAGLLAAYRFLIDSRDTETEARLDDLNDAFSVFPLP
;
A
#
# COMPACT_ATOMS: atom_id res chain seq x y z
N MET A 1 -13.88 -8.82 9.34
CA MET A 1 -14.70 -10.00 9.71
C MET A 1 -14.25 -10.49 11.08
N ASN A 2 -15.16 -10.59 12.06
CA ASN A 2 -14.85 -10.92 13.46
C ASN A 2 -13.69 -10.11 14.07
N GLY A 3 -13.70 -8.79 13.82
CA GLY A 3 -12.70 -7.87 14.36
C GLY A 3 -11.37 -7.81 13.59
N LYS A 4 -11.13 -8.67 12.59
CA LYS A 4 -9.92 -8.65 11.76
C LYS A 4 -10.22 -8.26 10.31
N ASN A 5 -9.37 -7.44 9.69
CA ASN A 5 -9.46 -7.11 8.27
C ASN A 5 -9.10 -8.34 7.41
N GLY A 6 -9.70 -8.42 6.21
CA GLY A 6 -9.47 -9.52 5.28
C GLY A 6 -10.44 -9.48 4.10
N LEU A 7 -10.21 -10.35 3.13
CA LEU A 7 -11.00 -10.45 1.91
C LEU A 7 -12.09 -11.51 2.06
N ALA A 8 -13.36 -11.10 1.93
CA ALA A 8 -14.49 -12.00 2.13
C ALA A 8 -14.49 -13.17 1.14
N CYS A 9 -14.10 -12.95 -0.12
CA CYS A 9 -14.13 -13.96 -1.19
C CYS A 9 -13.18 -15.14 -0.96
N ILE A 10 -12.16 -15.00 -0.12
CA ILE A 10 -11.20 -16.06 0.22
C ILE A 10 -11.21 -16.40 1.72
N THR A 11 -12.20 -15.92 2.47
CA THR A 11 -12.34 -16.22 3.90
C THR A 11 -13.43 -17.27 4.07
N PRO A 12 -13.09 -18.55 4.34
CA PRO A 12 -14.10 -19.60 4.50
C PRO A 12 -14.99 -19.32 5.70
N VAL A 13 -16.30 -19.53 5.57
CA VAL A 13 -17.26 -19.37 6.68
C VAL A 13 -16.89 -20.27 7.87
N SER A 14 -16.34 -21.46 7.62
CA SER A 14 -15.83 -22.37 8.65
C SER A 14 -14.72 -21.76 9.50
N SER A 15 -13.90 -20.87 8.95
CA SER A 15 -12.85 -20.15 9.69
C SER A 15 -13.39 -19.03 10.60
N LEU A 16 -14.58 -18.51 10.29
CA LEU A 16 -15.22 -17.41 11.02
C LEU A 16 -16.17 -17.93 12.10
N ARG A 17 -16.84 -19.06 11.87
CA ARG A 17 -17.85 -19.59 12.77
C ARG A 17 -17.20 -20.28 13.97
N LYS A 18 -17.26 -19.64 15.14
CA LYS A 18 -16.80 -20.20 16.42
C LYS A 18 -18.00 -20.62 17.26
N GLY A 19 -18.34 -21.92 17.24
CA GLY A 19 -19.51 -22.47 17.93
C GLY A 19 -20.83 -21.85 17.44
N ASN A 20 -21.67 -21.41 18.37
CA ASN A 20 -22.97 -20.77 18.09
C ASN A 20 -22.89 -19.22 18.05
N ASN A 21 -21.69 -18.64 18.01
CA ASN A 21 -21.54 -17.20 17.97
C ASN A 21 -21.90 -16.62 16.59
N LYS A 22 -22.52 -15.43 16.59
CA LYS A 22 -22.82 -14.67 15.36
C LYS A 22 -21.52 -14.24 14.68
N ILE A 23 -21.49 -14.30 13.35
CA ILE A 23 -20.40 -13.72 12.55
C ILE A 23 -20.63 -12.22 12.46
N VAL A 24 -19.66 -11.43 12.91
CA VAL A 24 -19.74 -9.96 12.88
C VAL A 24 -18.99 -9.42 11.68
N ILE A 25 -19.70 -8.71 10.81
CA ILE A 25 -19.14 -8.03 9.63
C ILE A 25 -19.30 -6.53 9.83
N ARG A 26 -18.21 -5.79 9.61
CA ARG A 26 -18.14 -4.33 9.72
C ARG A 26 -17.31 -3.80 8.54
N PRO A 27 -17.50 -2.53 8.14
CA PRO A 27 -16.64 -1.86 7.16
C PRO A 27 -15.18 -1.80 7.62
N LEU A 28 -14.27 -1.47 6.70
CA LEU A 28 -12.86 -1.24 7.06
C LEU A 28 -12.75 -0.06 8.05
N PRO A 29 -11.95 -0.19 9.13
CA PRO A 29 -11.83 0.88 10.13
C PRO A 29 -11.11 2.13 9.60
N GLY A 30 -11.48 3.30 10.14
CA GLY A 30 -10.81 4.58 9.87
C GLY A 30 -11.27 5.30 8.60
N LEU A 31 -11.94 4.61 7.67
CA LEU A 31 -12.48 5.23 6.46
C LEU A 31 -13.95 5.63 6.65
N PRO A 32 -14.41 6.74 6.04
CA PRO A 32 -15.83 7.11 6.04
C PRO A 32 -16.69 6.02 5.39
N VAL A 33 -17.88 5.77 5.95
CA VAL A 33 -18.84 4.80 5.37
C VAL A 33 -19.73 5.54 4.37
N VAL A 34 -19.69 5.12 3.10
CA VAL A 34 -20.59 5.63 2.07
C VAL A 34 -21.99 5.04 2.28
N ARG A 35 -22.07 3.70 2.34
CA ARG A 35 -23.30 2.95 2.56
C ARG A 35 -23.01 1.50 2.93
N ASP A 36 -23.73 0.96 3.91
CA ASP A 36 -23.62 -0.43 4.36
C ASP A 36 -22.18 -0.85 4.70
N LEU A 37 -21.55 -1.69 3.87
CA LEU A 37 -20.16 -2.15 4.03
C LEU A 37 -19.18 -1.45 3.07
N VAL A 38 -19.67 -0.50 2.26
CA VAL A 38 -18.88 0.28 1.31
C VAL A 38 -18.31 1.50 2.01
N VAL A 39 -16.99 1.64 1.94
CA VAL A 39 -16.23 2.77 2.49
C VAL A 39 -15.76 3.70 1.40
N ASP A 40 -15.50 4.95 1.76
CA ASP A 40 -14.85 5.93 0.91
C ASP A 40 -13.33 5.69 0.94
N MET A 41 -12.78 5.34 -0.23
CA MET A 41 -11.36 5.03 -0.42
C MET A 41 -10.56 6.24 -0.90
N GLY A 42 -11.17 7.43 -1.03
CA GLY A 42 -10.52 8.62 -1.59
C GLY A 42 -9.22 8.99 -0.87
N GLN A 43 -9.21 8.97 0.46
CA GLN A 43 -7.99 9.21 1.25
C GLN A 43 -6.91 8.17 0.95
N PHE A 44 -7.27 6.88 0.87
CA PHE A 44 -6.33 5.81 0.58
C PHE A 44 -5.67 5.98 -0.81
N TYR A 45 -6.45 6.33 -1.84
CA TYR A 45 -5.91 6.56 -3.18
C TYR A 45 -5.08 7.83 -3.27
N THR A 46 -5.46 8.90 -2.56
CA THR A 46 -4.67 10.14 -2.49
C THR A 46 -3.27 9.86 -1.94
N GLN A 47 -3.14 9.06 -0.89
CA GLN A 47 -1.84 8.67 -0.34
C GLN A 47 -1.02 7.79 -1.30
N TYR A 48 -1.68 6.95 -2.10
CA TYR A 48 -1.02 6.15 -3.14
C TYR A 48 -0.51 7.02 -4.30
N GLU A 49 -1.25 8.05 -4.70
CA GLU A 49 -0.82 9.00 -5.73
C GLU A 49 0.36 9.86 -5.24
N LYS A 50 0.38 10.23 -3.95
CA LYS A 50 1.44 11.02 -3.33
C LYS A 50 2.84 10.43 -3.54
N ILE A 51 2.96 9.10 -3.60
CA ILE A 51 4.25 8.40 -3.78
C ILE A 51 4.67 8.23 -5.24
N LYS A 52 3.90 8.77 -6.21
CA LYS A 52 4.15 8.69 -7.66
C LYS A 52 4.35 7.24 -8.11
N PRO A 53 3.29 6.40 -8.12
CA PRO A 53 3.36 4.93 -8.26
C PRO A 53 3.56 4.49 -9.73
N PHE A 54 4.51 5.08 -10.42
CA PHE A 54 4.85 4.79 -11.79
C PHE A 54 6.36 4.89 -11.97
N LEU A 55 6.90 4.23 -13.00
CA LEU A 55 8.32 4.25 -13.30
C LEU A 55 8.75 5.67 -13.71
N ILE A 56 9.79 6.20 -13.07
CA ILE A 56 10.41 7.46 -13.47
C ILE A 56 11.86 7.17 -13.84
N ASN A 57 12.20 7.45 -15.11
CA ASN A 57 13.52 7.25 -15.67
C ASN A 57 13.96 8.53 -16.37
N ASP A 58 15.17 9.00 -16.11
CA ASP A 58 15.72 10.26 -16.61
C ASP A 58 16.03 10.25 -18.13
N GLY A 59 15.96 9.07 -18.75
CA GLY A 59 16.13 8.88 -20.19
C GLY A 59 17.56 9.14 -20.68
N LYS A 60 18.56 9.34 -19.80
CA LYS A 60 19.93 9.68 -20.23
C LYS A 60 20.61 8.55 -21.00
N ASN A 61 20.24 7.30 -20.72
CA ASN A 61 20.76 6.10 -21.39
C ASN A 61 19.60 5.23 -21.89
N PRO A 62 18.92 5.62 -22.98
CA PRO A 62 17.80 4.85 -23.49
C PRO A 62 18.28 3.49 -24.00
N PRO A 63 17.62 2.38 -23.63
CA PRO A 63 17.97 1.07 -24.15
C PRO A 63 17.66 0.98 -25.65
N ALA A 64 18.40 0.13 -26.36
CA ALA A 64 18.12 -0.15 -27.77
C ALA A 64 16.75 -0.84 -27.98
N ARG A 65 16.28 -1.58 -26.97
CA ARG A 65 14.98 -2.27 -26.93
C ARG A 65 14.35 -2.12 -25.54
N GLU A 66 14.15 -3.22 -24.81
CA GLU A 66 13.68 -3.19 -23.43
C GLU A 66 14.76 -2.72 -22.44
N HIS A 67 14.32 -2.17 -21.29
CA HIS A 67 15.22 -1.95 -20.16
C HIS A 67 15.74 -3.28 -19.65
N LEU A 68 17.05 -3.48 -19.69
CA LEU A 68 17.68 -4.68 -19.17
C LEU A 68 17.62 -4.68 -17.63
N GLN A 69 17.10 -5.77 -17.07
CA GLN A 69 17.02 -6.03 -15.64
C GLN A 69 17.41 -7.48 -15.40
N THR A 70 18.39 -7.72 -14.51
CA THR A 70 18.82 -9.09 -14.20
C THR A 70 17.78 -9.83 -13.36
N PRO A 71 17.77 -11.18 -13.35
CA PRO A 71 16.92 -11.95 -12.46
C PRO A 71 17.04 -11.50 -10.99
N ASP A 72 18.26 -11.32 -10.48
CA ASP A 72 18.52 -10.86 -9.10
C ASP A 72 17.96 -9.45 -8.82
N GLN A 73 17.97 -8.55 -9.81
CA GLN A 73 17.35 -7.23 -9.67
C GLN A 73 15.82 -7.33 -9.67
N ARG A 74 15.26 -8.20 -10.52
CA ARG A 74 13.82 -8.42 -10.62
C ARG A 74 13.26 -9.10 -9.37
N GLU A 75 13.98 -10.06 -8.79
CA GLU A 75 13.58 -10.80 -7.59
C GLU A 75 13.36 -9.87 -6.39
N LYS A 76 14.11 -8.75 -6.30
CA LYS A 76 13.88 -7.73 -5.26
C LYS A 76 12.47 -7.16 -5.24
N LEU A 77 11.74 -7.26 -6.35
CA LEU A 77 10.39 -6.74 -6.48
C LEU A 77 9.35 -7.75 -5.99
N ASP A 78 9.70 -9.03 -5.85
CA ASP A 78 8.80 -10.08 -5.35
C ASP A 78 8.43 -9.82 -3.89
N GLY A 79 7.15 -10.01 -3.58
CA GLY A 79 6.52 -9.60 -2.31
C GLY A 79 6.07 -8.14 -2.26
N LEU A 80 6.41 -7.32 -3.25
CA LEU A 80 6.01 -5.91 -3.33
C LEU A 80 4.94 -5.66 -4.41
N TYR A 81 5.12 -6.17 -5.63
CA TYR A 81 4.20 -5.88 -6.76
C TYR A 81 2.88 -6.66 -6.69
N GLU A 82 2.79 -7.67 -5.82
CA GLU A 82 1.63 -8.52 -5.59
C GLU A 82 0.55 -7.83 -4.75
N CYS A 83 0.84 -6.63 -4.23
CA CYS A 83 -0.13 -5.82 -3.50
C CYS A 83 -1.35 -5.51 -4.37
N ILE A 84 -2.54 -5.91 -3.90
CA ILE A 84 -3.81 -5.72 -4.61
C ILE A 84 -4.55 -4.43 -4.21
N LEU A 85 -3.89 -3.52 -3.49
CA LEU A 85 -4.47 -2.24 -3.02
C LEU A 85 -5.82 -2.39 -2.28
N CYS A 86 -6.00 -3.44 -1.48
CA CYS A 86 -7.25 -3.70 -0.76
C CYS A 86 -7.46 -2.89 0.53
N ALA A 87 -6.52 -1.99 0.86
CA ALA A 87 -6.46 -1.16 2.06
C ALA A 87 -6.46 -1.87 3.43
N CYS A 88 -6.60 -3.20 3.50
CA CYS A 88 -6.69 -3.95 4.76
C CYS A 88 -5.57 -3.64 5.76
N CYS A 89 -4.33 -3.47 5.27
CA CYS A 89 -3.18 -3.13 6.09
C CYS A 89 -3.27 -1.70 6.63
N SER A 90 -3.49 -0.69 5.78
CA SER A 90 -3.62 0.71 6.19
C SER A 90 -4.79 0.94 7.14
N THR A 91 -5.95 0.34 6.86
CA THR A 91 -7.15 0.45 7.72
C THR A 91 -7.06 -0.42 8.98
N SER A 92 -5.96 -1.14 9.20
CA SER A 92 -5.67 -1.81 10.47
C SER A 92 -4.59 -1.08 11.30
N CYS A 93 -3.98 -0.03 10.74
CA CYS A 93 -2.90 0.72 11.36
C CYS A 93 -3.47 1.92 12.14
N PRO A 94 -3.31 1.99 13.47
CA PRO A 94 -3.78 3.13 14.25
C PRO A 94 -3.15 4.46 13.81
N SER A 95 -1.88 4.48 13.41
CA SER A 95 -1.23 5.69 12.91
C SER A 95 -1.93 6.27 11.67
N PHE A 96 -2.45 5.40 10.80
CA PHE A 96 -3.24 5.81 9.64
C PHE A 96 -4.64 6.30 10.04
N TRP A 97 -5.23 5.76 11.10
CA TRP A 97 -6.52 6.27 11.61
C TRP A 97 -6.40 7.69 12.16
N TRP A 98 -5.28 8.01 12.81
CA TRP A 98 -5.08 9.30 13.45
C TRP A 98 -4.59 10.40 12.49
N ASN A 99 -3.86 10.02 11.43
CA ASN A 99 -3.28 10.98 10.48
C ASN A 99 -3.42 10.49 9.02
N PRO A 100 -4.62 10.17 8.53
CA PRO A 100 -4.81 9.60 7.19
C PRO A 100 -4.42 10.56 6.05
N ASP A 101 -4.39 11.87 6.34
CA ASP A 101 -4.03 12.96 5.44
C ASP A 101 -2.52 13.21 5.36
N LYS A 102 -1.75 12.73 6.35
CA LYS A 102 -0.29 12.97 6.43
C LYS A 102 0.52 11.69 6.30
N PHE A 103 0.12 10.66 7.02
CA PHE A 103 0.80 9.36 7.00
C PHE A 103 0.38 8.57 5.76
N VAL A 104 1.37 8.16 4.96
CA VAL A 104 1.14 7.42 3.71
C VAL A 104 0.49 6.05 3.95
N GLY A 105 0.80 5.44 5.10
CA GLY A 105 0.27 4.14 5.47
C GLY A 105 1.03 2.96 4.84
N PRO A 106 0.90 1.75 5.41
CA PRO A 106 1.62 0.55 4.97
C PRO A 106 1.50 0.24 3.47
N ALA A 107 0.32 0.40 2.87
CA ALA A 107 0.13 0.10 1.45
C ALA A 107 0.89 1.07 0.54
N GLY A 108 0.83 2.37 0.83
CA GLY A 108 1.55 3.38 0.06
C GLY A 108 3.06 3.27 0.27
N LEU A 109 3.53 2.97 1.49
CA LEU A 109 4.96 2.78 1.77
C LEU A 109 5.53 1.54 1.10
N LEU A 110 4.76 0.44 1.03
CA LEU A 110 5.14 -0.74 0.25
C LEU A 110 5.32 -0.40 -1.24
N ALA A 111 4.39 0.39 -1.78
CA ALA A 111 4.46 0.84 -3.17
C ALA A 111 5.60 1.84 -3.41
N ALA A 112 5.89 2.73 -2.47
CA ALA A 112 7.05 3.61 -2.54
C ALA A 112 8.35 2.78 -2.60
N TYR A 113 8.50 1.82 -1.69
CA TYR A 113 9.67 0.93 -1.66
C TYR A 113 9.79 0.10 -2.94
N ARG A 114 8.67 -0.36 -3.51
CA ARG A 114 8.63 -1.05 -4.80
C ARG A 114 9.31 -0.24 -5.91
N PHE A 115 9.13 1.08 -5.96
CA PHE A 115 9.79 1.93 -6.96
C PHE A 115 11.20 2.34 -6.55
N LEU A 116 11.46 2.59 -5.26
CA LEU A 116 12.78 2.95 -4.75
C LEU A 116 13.88 1.93 -5.11
N ILE A 117 13.53 0.64 -5.17
CA ILE A 117 14.48 -0.44 -5.46
C ILE A 117 14.36 -1.02 -6.88
N ASP A 118 13.48 -0.49 -7.73
CA ASP A 118 13.41 -0.92 -9.12
C ASP A 118 14.64 -0.41 -9.86
N SER A 119 15.47 -1.32 -10.39
CA SER A 119 16.72 -0.95 -11.08
C SER A 119 16.53 -0.07 -12.31
N ARG A 120 15.29 0.07 -12.78
CA ARG A 120 14.92 0.89 -13.93
C ARG A 120 14.49 2.30 -13.54
N ASP A 121 14.17 2.54 -12.26
CA ASP A 121 13.80 3.85 -11.74
C ASP A 121 15.08 4.64 -11.41
N THR A 122 15.16 5.89 -11.84
CA THR A 122 16.35 6.74 -11.65
C THR A 122 16.15 7.85 -10.63
N GLU A 123 14.96 7.93 -10.02
CA GLU A 123 14.57 9.04 -9.14
C GLU A 123 14.51 8.63 -7.66
N THR A 124 15.35 7.67 -7.24
CA THR A 124 15.38 7.17 -5.86
C THR A 124 15.54 8.30 -4.84
N GLU A 125 16.50 9.20 -5.02
CA GLU A 125 16.75 10.31 -4.09
C GLU A 125 15.56 11.28 -4.04
N ALA A 126 15.03 11.68 -5.20
CA ALA A 126 13.86 12.57 -5.26
C ALA A 126 12.62 11.95 -4.57
N ARG A 127 12.44 10.64 -4.68
CA ARG A 127 11.38 9.91 -3.97
C ARG A 127 11.60 9.86 -2.46
N LEU A 128 12.85 9.76 -2.00
CA LEU A 128 13.18 9.81 -0.57
C LEU A 128 12.96 11.20 0.00
N ASP A 129 13.35 12.25 -0.73
CA ASP A 129 13.12 13.65 -0.35
C ASP A 129 11.62 13.94 -0.20
N ASP A 130 10.78 13.44 -1.11
CA ASP A 130 9.31 13.54 -1.04
C ASP A 130 8.70 12.84 0.19
N LEU A 131 9.44 11.92 0.83
CA LEU A 131 9.02 11.17 2.02
C LEU A 131 9.65 11.68 3.33
N ASN A 132 10.58 12.63 3.26
CA ASN A 132 11.40 13.09 4.38
C ASN A 132 10.68 14.09 5.31
N ASP A 133 9.35 14.05 5.38
CA ASP A 133 8.57 14.84 6.32
C ASP A 133 8.21 14.03 7.58
N ALA A 134 7.95 14.73 8.68
CA ALA A 134 7.73 14.13 10.00
C ALA A 134 6.52 13.16 10.09
N PHE A 135 5.69 13.07 9.05
CA PHE A 135 4.50 12.24 9.04
C PHE A 135 4.48 11.19 7.93
N SER A 136 5.14 11.39 6.79
CA SER A 136 5.13 10.42 5.66
C SER A 136 5.84 9.12 6.01
N VAL A 137 7.09 9.21 6.43
CA VAL A 137 7.88 8.15 7.08
C VAL A 137 8.69 8.86 8.14
N PHE A 138 8.41 8.62 9.42
CA PHE A 138 9.18 9.25 10.50
C PHE A 138 10.69 9.14 10.20
N PRO A 139 11.45 10.25 10.23
CA PRO A 139 12.89 10.16 10.05
C PRO A 139 13.44 9.24 11.16
N LEU A 140 14.14 8.18 10.74
CA LEU A 140 14.91 7.37 11.69
C LEU A 140 15.99 8.30 12.28
N PRO A 141 16.15 8.33 13.62
CA PRO A 141 17.18 9.13 14.27
C PRO A 141 18.60 8.70 13.87
#